data_AF-A0A4Q6C7K7-F1
#
_entry.id   AF-A0A4Q6C7K7-F1
#
_cell.length_a   1.000
_cell.length_b   1.000
_cell.length_c   1.000
_cell.angle_alpha   90.00
_cell.angle_beta   90.00
_cell.angle_gamma   90.00
#
_symmetry.space_group_name_H-M   'P 1'
#
loop_
_entity.id
_entity.type
_entity.pdbx_description
1 polymer ?
#
loop_
_entity_poly.entity_id
_entity_poly.type
_entity_poly.pdbx_seq_one_letter_code
_entity_poly.pdbx_strand_id
1 'polypeptide(L)'
;MKFGFESEKILYDLQEKSIYHGVFRLVDALSDYISFHGEDIPKKITNEFVLNMVEMNTVASQSQREVIEDYLLLFQIVKDVARRDNVTPLPMAAVPFHFTPTMVPKWAYYVQNSILSGKRLKDWALK
;
A
#
# COMPACT_ATOMS: atom_id res chain seq x y z
N MET A 1 -11.19 -18.73 18.37
CA MET A 1 -11.31 -17.55 17.49
C MET A 1 -9.90 -17.13 17.08
N LYS A 2 -9.71 -16.64 15.84
CA LYS A 2 -8.44 -16.03 15.40
C LYS A 2 -8.70 -14.56 15.05
N PHE A 3 -7.71 -13.72 15.24
CA PHE A 3 -7.69 -12.29 14.96
C PHE A 3 -6.73 -12.03 13.80
N GLY A 4 -7.06 -11.10 12.94
CA GLY A 4 -6.19 -10.56 11.91
C GLY A 4 -6.50 -9.08 11.71
N PHE A 5 -5.53 -8.34 11.21
CA PHE A 5 -5.60 -6.91 10.96
C PHE A 5 -5.04 -6.59 9.57
N GLU A 6 -5.76 -5.73 8.86
CA GLU A 6 -5.40 -5.20 7.56
C GLU A 6 -5.37 -3.67 7.66
N SER A 7 -4.37 -3.04 7.05
CA SER A 7 -4.24 -1.58 7.08
C SER A 7 -3.62 -1.03 5.82
N GLU A 8 -4.31 -0.07 5.23
CA GLU A 8 -3.86 0.66 4.06
C GLU A 8 -3.27 2.02 4.44
N LYS A 9 -2.26 2.44 3.68
CA LYS A 9 -1.60 3.76 3.82
C LYS A 9 -1.36 4.36 2.45
N ILE A 10 -1.63 5.66 2.32
CA ILE A 10 -1.21 6.43 1.14
C ILE A 10 0.22 6.89 1.33
N LEU A 11 1.01 6.76 0.28
CA LEU A 11 2.38 7.22 0.23
C LEU A 11 2.40 8.68 -0.22
N TYR A 12 2.99 9.55 0.61
CA TYR A 12 3.10 10.97 0.35
C TYR A 12 4.57 11.37 0.23
N ASP A 13 4.91 12.02 -0.88
CA ASP A 13 6.24 12.56 -1.14
C ASP A 13 6.40 13.89 -0.39
N LEU A 14 7.34 13.93 0.56
CA LEU A 14 7.58 15.11 1.38
C LEU A 14 8.28 16.24 0.61
N GLN A 15 9.04 15.90 -0.43
CA GLN A 15 9.79 16.85 -1.24
C GLN A 15 8.86 17.53 -2.24
N GLU A 16 8.14 16.73 -3.03
CA GLU A 16 7.20 17.22 -4.05
C GLU A 16 5.87 17.69 -3.46
N LYS A 17 5.62 17.39 -2.18
CA LYS A 17 4.38 17.70 -1.46
C LYS A 17 3.14 17.15 -2.17
N SER A 18 3.31 15.98 -2.78
CA SER A 18 2.29 15.30 -3.58
C SER A 18 2.20 13.84 -3.20
N ILE A 19 1.22 13.15 -3.76
CA ILE A 19 1.09 11.71 -3.56
C ILE A 19 2.16 10.98 -4.39
N TYR A 20 2.83 10.00 -3.78
CA TYR A 20 4.01 9.34 -4.34
C TYR A 20 3.60 8.24 -5.31
N HIS A 21 3.96 8.38 -6.59
CA HIS A 21 3.59 7.45 -7.67
C HIS A 21 4.55 6.27 -7.85
N GLY A 22 5.63 6.20 -7.07
CA GLY A 22 6.64 5.14 -7.13
C GLY A 22 6.34 3.91 -6.28
N VAL A 23 5.09 3.62 -5.91
CA VAL A 23 4.76 2.53 -4.96
C VAL A 23 5.36 1.18 -5.36
N PHE A 24 5.46 0.88 -6.65
CA PHE A 24 6.05 -0.39 -7.10
C PHE A 24 7.53 -0.49 -6.74
N ARG A 25 8.28 0.62 -6.85
CA ARG A 25 9.67 0.66 -6.42
C ARG A 25 9.78 0.47 -4.91
N LEU A 26 8.83 1.01 -4.15
CA LEU A 26 8.76 0.80 -2.71
C LEU A 26 8.47 -0.67 -2.38
N VAL A 27 7.52 -1.30 -3.06
CA VAL A 27 7.17 -2.72 -2.87
C VAL A 27 8.32 -3.64 -3.30
N ASP A 28 9.00 -3.34 -4.40
CA ASP A 28 10.20 -4.06 -4.83
C ASP A 28 11.32 -3.93 -3.79
N ALA A 29 11.57 -2.71 -3.31
CA ALA A 29 12.56 -2.46 -2.24
C ALA A 29 12.18 -3.13 -0.91
N LEU A 30 10.88 -3.26 -0.61
CA LEU A 30 10.39 -4.03 0.53
C LEU A 30 10.67 -5.53 0.33
N SER A 31 10.39 -6.07 -0.85
CA SER A 31 10.70 -7.45 -1.20
C SER A 31 12.20 -7.75 -1.06
N ASP A 32 13.06 -6.84 -1.50
CA ASP A 32 14.52 -6.96 -1.37
C ASP A 32 14.98 -6.87 0.10
N TYR A 33 14.46 -5.91 0.87
CA TYR A 33 14.77 -5.77 2.30
C TYR A 33 14.42 -7.05 3.07
N ILE A 34 13.26 -7.63 2.78
CA ILE A 34 12.77 -8.84 3.45
C ILE A 34 13.60 -10.07 3.04
N SER A 35 13.94 -10.19 1.76
CA SER A 35 14.80 -11.28 1.25
C SER A 35 16.18 -11.30 1.92
N PHE A 36 16.68 -10.12 2.30
CA PHE A 36 17.95 -9.97 3.02
C PHE A 36 17.85 -10.36 4.51
N HIS A 37 16.67 -10.22 5.12
CA HIS A 37 16.45 -10.46 6.55
C HIS A 37 15.82 -11.83 6.88
N GLY A 38 15.45 -12.64 5.88
CA GLY A 38 15.16 -14.07 6.07
C GLY A 38 13.80 -14.41 6.70
N GLU A 39 12.85 -13.46 6.74
CA GLU A 39 11.50 -13.69 7.29
C GLU A 39 10.44 -13.82 6.18
N ASP A 40 9.37 -14.58 6.45
CA ASP A 40 8.22 -14.83 5.55
C ASP A 40 7.27 -13.60 5.41
N ILE A 41 7.84 -12.39 5.52
CA ILE A 41 7.18 -11.08 5.38
C ILE A 41 6.72 -10.76 3.93
N PRO A 42 7.24 -11.32 2.81
CA PRO A 42 6.90 -10.80 1.46
C PRO A 42 5.42 -10.92 1.11
N LYS A 43 4.66 -11.77 1.79
CA LYS A 43 3.22 -11.96 1.55
C LYS A 43 2.32 -11.04 2.38
N LYS A 44 2.91 -10.23 3.27
CA LYS A 44 2.19 -9.39 4.23
C LYS A 44 2.12 -7.92 3.83
N ILE A 45 2.93 -7.46 2.88
CA ILE A 45 2.90 -6.07 2.41
C ILE A 45 2.67 -6.09 0.90
N THR A 46 1.58 -5.50 0.45
CA THR A 46 1.18 -5.50 -0.96
C THR A 46 0.88 -4.09 -1.47
N ASN A 47 0.75 -3.97 -2.79
CA ASN A 47 0.18 -2.79 -3.44
C ASN A 47 -1.31 -3.03 -3.67
N GLU A 48 -2.14 -2.13 -3.15
CA GLU A 48 -3.59 -2.24 -3.22
C GLU A 48 -4.20 -1.70 -4.55
N PHE A 49 -5.48 -1.34 -4.56
CA PHE A 49 -6.26 -0.84 -5.70
C PHE A 49 -5.63 0.39 -6.37
N VAL A 50 -4.96 1.24 -5.57
CA VAL A 50 -4.41 2.54 -5.98
C VAL A 50 -2.89 2.48 -5.99
N LEU A 51 -2.26 2.97 -7.07
CA LEU A 51 -0.80 3.06 -7.33
C LEU A 51 0.00 3.87 -6.31
N ASN A 52 -0.63 4.34 -5.26
CA ASN A 52 -0.02 5.17 -4.26
C ASN A 52 -0.30 4.62 -2.86
N MET A 53 -0.83 3.39 -2.78
CA MET A 53 -1.24 2.76 -1.54
C MET A 53 -0.43 1.50 -1.27
N VAL A 54 0.03 1.41 -0.03
CA VAL A 54 0.62 0.19 0.52
C VAL A 54 -0.36 -0.40 1.50
N GLU A 55 -0.57 -1.70 1.37
CA GLU A 55 -1.44 -2.51 2.22
C GLU A 55 -0.57 -3.39 3.11
N MET A 56 -0.91 -3.48 4.40
CA MET A 56 -0.24 -4.34 5.37
C MET A 56 -1.24 -5.32 5.99
N ASN A 57 -0.90 -6.60 5.93
CA ASN A 57 -1.71 -7.73 6.36
C ASN A 57 -0.97 -8.54 7.44
N THR A 58 -1.49 -8.53 8.66
CA THR A 58 -0.94 -9.37 9.75
C THR A 58 -1.32 -10.83 9.58
N VAL A 59 -0.53 -11.73 10.18
CA VAL A 59 -0.88 -13.16 10.23
C VAL A 59 -1.98 -13.40 11.26
N ALA A 60 -2.97 -14.22 10.87
CA ALA A 60 -4.06 -14.56 11.76
C ALA A 60 -3.58 -15.34 12.99
N SER A 61 -3.72 -14.76 14.19
CA SER A 61 -3.30 -15.36 15.46
C SER A 61 -4.46 -15.50 16.45
N GLN A 62 -4.35 -16.41 17.43
CA GLN A 62 -5.28 -16.46 18.57
C GLN A 62 -5.00 -15.34 19.60
N SER A 63 -3.83 -14.72 19.55
CA SER A 63 -3.40 -13.65 20.45
C SER A 63 -3.53 -12.28 19.77
N GLN A 64 -4.37 -11.40 20.32
CA GLN A 64 -4.48 -10.02 19.84
C GLN A 64 -3.15 -9.27 19.95
N ARG A 65 -2.35 -9.58 20.99
CA ARG A 65 -1.04 -8.99 21.19
C ARG A 65 -0.09 -9.31 20.04
N GLU A 66 -0.05 -10.57 19.60
CA GLU A 66 0.80 -10.98 18.48
C GLU A 66 0.41 -10.27 17.19
N VAL A 67 -0.90 -10.07 16.95
CA VAL A 67 -1.39 -9.30 15.79
C VAL A 67 -0.92 -7.85 15.84
N ILE A 68 -0.97 -7.21 17.03
CA ILE A 68 -0.50 -5.83 17.21
C ILE A 68 1.02 -5.73 17.01
N GLU A 69 1.79 -6.67 17.58
CA GLU A 69 3.25 -6.72 17.43
C GLU A 69 3.65 -6.92 15.95
N ASP A 70 2.97 -7.82 15.23
CA ASP A 70 3.17 -8.03 13.78
C ASP A 70 2.87 -6.75 12.99
N TYR A 71 1.74 -6.08 13.28
CA TYR A 71 1.41 -4.81 12.61
C TYR A 71 2.45 -3.72 12.85
N LEU A 72 2.92 -3.55 14.09
CA LEU A 72 3.93 -2.54 14.42
C LEU A 72 5.24 -2.80 13.69
N LEU A 73 5.64 -4.07 13.57
CA LEU A 73 6.81 -4.47 12.78
C LEU A 73 6.63 -4.13 11.30
N LEU A 74 5.51 -4.53 10.69
CA LEU A 74 5.20 -4.22 9.28
C LEU A 74 5.23 -2.71 9.01
N PHE A 75 4.59 -1.92 9.89
CA PHE A 75 4.53 -0.48 9.74
C PHE A 75 5.92 0.18 9.86
N GLN A 76 6.78 -0.33 10.76
CA GLN A 76 8.13 0.17 10.90
C GLN A 76 8.97 -0.12 9.65
N ILE A 77 8.86 -1.33 9.07
CA ILE A 77 9.53 -1.70 7.82
C ILE A 77 9.10 -0.76 6.68
N VAL A 78 7.79 -0.54 6.51
CA VAL A 78 7.26 0.37 5.48
C VAL A 78 7.82 1.77 5.66
N LYS A 79 7.85 2.30 6.88
CA LYS A 79 8.42 3.63 7.17
C LYS A 79 9.91 3.71 6.82
N ASP A 80 10.68 2.68 7.17
CA ASP A 80 12.13 2.69 6.95
C ASP A 80 12.49 2.61 5.48
N VAL A 81 11.74 1.84 4.68
CA VAL A 81 11.90 1.82 3.22
C VAL A 81 11.44 3.13 2.60
N ALA A 82 10.25 3.64 2.98
CA ALA A 82 9.71 4.90 2.45
C ALA A 82 10.63 6.10 2.69
N ARG A 83 11.29 6.13 3.86
CA ARG A 83 12.22 7.20 4.20
C ARG A 83 13.40 7.32 3.23
N ARG A 84 13.81 6.23 2.58
CA ARG A 84 14.91 6.24 1.57
C ARG A 84 14.56 7.12 0.37
N ASP A 85 13.28 7.25 0.07
CA ASP A 85 12.74 8.01 -1.06
C ASP A 85 12.11 9.36 -0.62
N ASN A 86 12.33 9.83 0.62
CA ASN A 86 11.63 10.99 1.20
C ASN A 86 10.09 10.86 1.21
N VAL A 87 9.59 9.62 1.29
CA VAL A 87 8.17 9.30 1.32
C VAL A 87 7.73 9.02 2.75
N THR A 88 6.51 9.43 3.10
CA THR A 88 5.86 9.07 4.35
C THR A 88 4.54 8.32 4.11
N PRO A 89 4.29 7.18 4.78
CA PRO A 89 2.98 6.55 4.78
C PRO A 89 2.01 7.33 5.68
N LEU A 90 0.86 7.70 5.14
CA LEU A 90 -0.21 8.43 5.83
C LEU A 90 -1.50 7.61 5.88
N PRO A 91 -2.34 7.77 6.92
CA PRO A 91 -3.67 7.18 6.91
C PRO A 91 -4.51 7.74 5.76
N MET A 92 -5.40 6.94 5.18
CA MET A 92 -6.30 7.41 4.10
C MET A 92 -7.13 8.63 4.48
N ALA A 93 -7.49 8.77 5.75
CA ALA A 93 -8.21 9.94 6.24
C ALA A 93 -7.42 11.26 6.11
N ALA A 94 -6.09 11.20 5.90
CA ALA A 94 -5.24 12.36 5.70
C ALA A 94 -5.07 12.75 4.22
N VAL A 95 -5.76 12.08 3.30
CA VAL A 95 -5.64 12.31 1.87
C VAL A 95 -6.41 13.57 1.49
N PRO A 96 -5.80 14.50 0.74
CA PRO A 96 -6.50 15.71 0.31
C PRO A 96 -7.75 15.39 -0.51
N PHE A 97 -8.86 16.10 -0.27
CA PHE A 97 -10.14 15.88 -0.98
C PHE A 97 -10.06 15.99 -2.51
N HIS A 98 -9.05 16.68 -3.03
CA HIS A 98 -8.83 16.86 -4.47
C HIS A 98 -7.91 15.79 -5.08
N PHE A 99 -7.45 14.81 -4.29
CA PHE A 99 -6.66 13.71 -4.82
C PHE A 99 -7.48 12.85 -5.77
N THR A 100 -6.94 12.64 -6.96
CA THR A 100 -7.45 11.63 -7.88
C THR A 100 -6.56 10.39 -7.77
N PRO A 101 -7.08 9.26 -7.26
CA PRO A 101 -6.30 8.03 -7.15
C PRO A 101 -5.81 7.59 -8.52
N THR A 102 -4.51 7.31 -8.64
CA THR A 102 -3.97 6.68 -9.85
C THR A 102 -4.14 5.18 -9.68
N MET A 103 -4.83 4.53 -10.61
CA MET A 103 -5.25 3.14 -10.47
C MET A 103 -4.14 2.15 -10.83
N VAL A 104 -3.97 1.08 -10.04
CA VAL A 104 -3.04 0.00 -10.42
C VAL A 104 -3.55 -0.64 -11.71
N PRO A 105 -2.68 -0.90 -12.71
CA PRO A 105 -3.08 -1.51 -13.98
C PRO A 105 -3.37 -3.02 -13.84
N LYS A 106 -4.22 -3.41 -12.87
CA LYS A 106 -4.73 -4.77 -12.67
C LYS A 106 -6.15 -4.87 -13.25
N TRP A 107 -6.41 -5.93 -14.01
CA TRP A 107 -7.68 -6.13 -14.73
C TRP A 107 -8.92 -6.13 -13.82
N ALA A 108 -8.84 -6.75 -12.64
CA ALA A 108 -9.96 -6.79 -11.70
C ALA A 108 -10.41 -5.39 -11.27
N TYR A 109 -9.44 -4.50 -11.05
CA TYR A 109 -9.71 -3.13 -10.60
C TYR A 109 -10.29 -2.25 -11.71
N TYR A 110 -9.87 -2.53 -12.95
CA TYR A 110 -10.47 -1.95 -14.13
C TYR A 110 -11.97 -2.29 -14.24
N VAL A 111 -12.34 -3.56 -14.10
CA VAL A 111 -13.73 -4.01 -14.17
C VAL A 111 -14.59 -3.34 -13.09
N GLN A 112 -14.10 -3.31 -11.85
CA GLN A 112 -14.79 -2.70 -10.73
C GLN A 112 -15.06 -1.20 -10.96
N ASN A 113 -14.07 -0.45 -11.46
CA ASN A 113 -14.25 0.97 -11.75
C ASN A 113 -15.13 1.27 -12.95
N SER A 114 -15.10 0.44 -14.01
CA SER A 114 -16.04 0.61 -15.12
C SER A 114 -17.48 0.39 -14.70
N ILE A 115 -17.73 -0.51 -13.73
CA ILE A 115 -19.06 -0.69 -13.13
C ILE A 115 -19.45 0.54 -12.29
N LEU A 116 -18.56 1.00 -11.40
CA LEU A 116 -18.85 2.12 -10.48
C LEU A 116 -18.99 3.48 -11.16
N SER A 117 -18.19 3.73 -12.20
CA SER A 117 -18.15 5.03 -12.90
C SER A 117 -19.01 5.10 -14.16
N GLY A 118 -19.48 3.95 -14.68
CA GLY A 118 -20.16 3.86 -15.97
C GLY A 118 -19.31 4.25 -17.19
N LYS A 119 -18.01 4.49 -17.01
CA LYS A 119 -17.07 4.94 -18.06
C LYS A 119 -16.38 3.75 -18.76
N ARG A 120 -16.00 3.94 -20.03
CA ARG A 120 -15.39 2.90 -20.87
C ARG A 120 -13.86 2.86 -20.68
N LEU A 121 -13.28 1.69 -20.97
CA LEU A 121 -11.84 1.36 -20.87
C LEU A 121 -10.89 2.43 -21.42
N LYS A 122 -11.24 2.98 -22.59
CA LYS A 122 -10.44 3.98 -23.32
C LYS A 122 -10.30 5.34 -22.61
N ASP A 123 -11.16 5.65 -21.65
CA ASP A 123 -11.19 6.94 -20.98
C ASP A 123 -10.18 7.02 -19.82
N TRP A 124 -9.55 5.89 -19.48
CA TRP A 124 -8.68 5.72 -18.31
C TRP A 124 -7.27 5.19 -18.64
N ALA A 125 -7.01 4.82 -19.90
CA ALA A 125 -5.65 4.53 -20.34
C ALA A 125 -4.83 5.81 -20.17
N LEU A 126 -3.76 5.73 -19.37
CA LEU A 126 -2.80 6.81 -19.17
C LEU A 126 -2.47 7.46 -20.52
N LYS A 127 -2.72 8.77 -20.63
CA LYS A 127 -2.12 9.58 -21.69
C LYS A 127 -0.64 9.78 -21.41
#